data_AF-A0A543J7A0-F1
#
_entry.id   AF-A0A543J7A0-F1
#
_cell.length_a   1.000
_cell.length_b   1.000
_cell.length_c   1.000
_cell.angle_alpha   90.00
_cell.angle_beta   90.00
_cell.angle_gamma   90.00
#
_symmetry.space_group_name_H-M   'P 1'
#
loop_
_entity.id
_entity.type
_entity.pdbx_description
1 polymer ?
#
loop_
_entity_poly.entity_id
_entity_poly.type
_entity_poly.pdbx_seq_one_letter_code
_entity_poly.pdbx_strand_id
1 'polypeptide(L)'
;MPDHDRPSAGSDPATLLGRELLRLRTARGLSLRRLARLLGMTAHSGLVDYERGLRIPPRDLMSAYVRVLSPQDDGLLAIYRAALDSRAARRVAAVLPLTPVPSPSRADHLAQHHVLTGLAQALENVADQLRALAAGFAPTTDVVEGTGS
;
A
#
# COMPACT_ATOMS: atom_id res chain seq x y z
N MET A 1 16.52 -33.96 -5.99
CA MET A 1 15.47 -33.48 -5.07
C MET A 1 15.57 -31.97 -5.01
N PRO A 2 14.53 -31.18 -5.31
CA PRO A 2 14.64 -29.74 -5.15
C PRO A 2 14.57 -29.40 -3.66
N ASP A 3 15.65 -28.77 -3.20
CA ASP A 3 15.83 -28.19 -1.87
C ASP A 3 14.98 -26.91 -1.79
N HIS A 4 13.69 -27.08 -1.56
CA HIS A 4 12.80 -25.96 -1.31
C HIS A 4 12.96 -25.53 0.14
N ASP A 5 13.80 -24.50 0.30
CA ASP A 5 13.38 -23.34 1.07
C ASP A 5 13.60 -23.54 2.59
N ARG A 6 14.85 -23.78 3.02
CA ARG A 6 15.24 -23.41 4.39
C ARG A 6 14.81 -21.95 4.59
N PRO A 7 14.02 -21.63 5.63
CA PRO A 7 13.62 -20.26 5.88
C PRO A 7 14.90 -19.44 6.04
N SER A 8 15.12 -18.52 5.10
CA SER A 8 16.17 -17.52 5.23
C SER A 8 15.99 -16.85 6.59
N ALA A 9 17.09 -16.66 7.31
CA ALA A 9 17.15 -16.21 8.71
C ALA A 9 16.60 -14.78 8.97
N GLY A 10 15.73 -14.27 8.09
CA GLY A 10 15.04 -12.98 8.18
C GLY A 10 13.64 -12.98 7.55
N SER A 11 12.97 -14.13 7.44
CA SER A 11 11.59 -14.17 6.93
C SER A 11 10.58 -13.70 8.00
N ASP A 12 9.66 -12.80 7.63
CA ASP A 12 8.60 -12.31 8.53
C ASP A 12 7.80 -13.50 9.10
N PRO A 13 7.58 -13.58 10.42
CA PRO A 13 6.78 -14.65 11.03
C PRO A 13 5.40 -14.89 10.38
N ALA A 14 4.76 -13.87 9.81
CA ALA A 14 3.51 -14.05 9.07
C ALA A 14 3.71 -14.79 7.73
N THR A 15 4.80 -14.53 7.02
CA THR A 15 5.19 -15.29 5.81
C THR A 15 5.53 -16.73 6.14
N LEU A 16 6.23 -16.97 7.26
CA LEU A 16 6.52 -18.33 7.74
C LEU A 16 5.23 -19.10 8.03
N LEU A 17 4.28 -18.48 8.72
CA LEU A 17 2.98 -19.07 8.97
C LEU A 17 2.27 -19.44 7.65
N GLY A 18 2.21 -18.51 6.69
CA GLY A 18 1.55 -18.75 5.41
C GLY A 18 2.17 -19.91 4.63
N ARG A 19 3.50 -19.95 4.56
CA ARG A 19 4.24 -21.05 3.93
C ARG A 19 3.97 -22.39 4.60
N GLU A 20 3.88 -22.41 5.92
CA GLU A 20 3.59 -23.64 6.66
C GLU A 20 2.15 -24.13 6.40
N LEU A 21 1.17 -23.22 6.35
CA LEU A 21 -0.20 -23.56 5.96
C LEU A 21 -0.26 -24.14 4.54
N LEU A 22 0.45 -23.51 3.59
CA LEU A 22 0.57 -23.99 2.22
C LEU A 22 1.18 -25.39 2.18
N ARG A 23 2.30 -25.60 2.89
CA ARG A 23 3.00 -26.90 2.96
C ARG A 23 2.09 -27.99 3.53
N LEU A 24 1.42 -27.73 4.64
CA LEU A 24 0.53 -28.70 5.29
C LEU A 24 -0.71 -29.02 4.44
N ARG A 25 -1.23 -28.02 3.71
CA ARG A 25 -2.34 -28.21 2.77
C ARG A 25 -1.92 -29.09 1.59
N THR A 26 -0.79 -28.76 0.95
CA THR A 26 -0.33 -29.49 -0.24
C THR A 26 0.16 -30.89 0.09
N ALA A 27 0.81 -31.10 1.23
CA ALA A 27 1.19 -32.42 1.73
C ALA A 27 -0.02 -33.36 1.91
N ARG A 28 -1.22 -32.80 2.14
CA ARG A 28 -2.48 -33.56 2.23
C ARG A 28 -3.24 -33.67 0.91
N GLY A 29 -2.70 -33.16 -0.21
CA GLY A 29 -3.38 -33.16 -1.50
C GLY A 29 -4.65 -32.31 -1.52
N LEU A 30 -4.78 -31.33 -0.62
CA LEU A 30 -5.98 -30.49 -0.53
C LEU A 30 -5.86 -29.30 -1.48
N SER A 31 -6.85 -29.14 -2.35
CA SER A 31 -7.06 -27.86 -3.05
C SER A 31 -7.60 -26.80 -2.10
N LEU A 32 -7.41 -25.52 -2.42
CA LEU A 32 -7.98 -24.41 -1.65
C LEU A 32 -9.50 -24.52 -1.51
N ARG A 33 -10.20 -24.89 -2.59
CA ARG A 33 -11.65 -25.10 -2.56
C ARG A 33 -12.05 -26.24 -1.62
N ARG A 34 -11.27 -27.33 -1.59
CA ARG A 34 -11.53 -28.45 -0.66
C ARG A 34 -11.24 -28.04 0.78
N LEU A 35 -10.14 -27.33 1.02
CA LEU A 35 -9.81 -26.81 2.34
C LEU A 35 -10.90 -25.85 2.85
N ALA A 36 -11.35 -24.90 2.03
CA ALA A 36 -12.43 -23.97 2.41
C ALA A 36 -13.68 -24.70 2.91
N ARG A 37 -14.12 -25.76 2.21
CA ARG A 37 -15.25 -26.58 2.65
C ARG A 37 -15.00 -27.26 4.00
N LEU A 38 -13.79 -27.79 4.23
CA LEU A 38 -13.42 -28.40 5.51
C LEU A 38 -13.35 -27.39 6.66
N LEU A 39 -13.00 -26.13 6.35
CA LEU A 39 -12.99 -25.02 7.30
C LEU A 39 -14.39 -24.40 7.50
N GLY A 40 -15.43 -24.91 6.84
CA GLY A 40 -16.80 -24.37 6.93
C GLY A 40 -17.00 -23.04 6.19
N MET A 41 -16.11 -22.73 5.24
CA MET A 41 -16.14 -21.48 4.47
C MET A 41 -16.78 -21.68 3.10
N THR A 42 -17.58 -20.72 2.67
CA THR A 42 -18.20 -20.66 1.33
C THR A 42 -17.25 -20.06 0.28
N ALA A 43 -16.40 -19.11 0.69
CA ALA A 43 -15.39 -18.47 -0.16
C ALA A 43 -13.98 -19.00 0.12
N HIS A 44 -13.16 -19.08 -0.93
CA HIS A 44 -11.79 -19.64 -0.88
C HIS A 44 -10.70 -18.65 -1.30
N SER A 45 -11.06 -17.45 -1.79
CA SER A 45 -10.10 -16.41 -2.19
C SER A 45 -9.31 -15.86 -1.01
N GLY A 46 -9.97 -15.62 0.13
CA GLY A 46 -9.31 -15.13 1.35
C GLY A 46 -8.30 -16.11 1.96
N LEU A 47 -8.36 -17.40 1.61
CA LEU A 47 -7.38 -18.39 2.08
C LEU A 47 -6.00 -18.19 1.44
N VAL A 48 -5.96 -17.66 0.22
CA VAL A 48 -4.70 -17.36 -0.49
C VAL A 48 -3.91 -16.29 0.25
N ASP A 49 -4.58 -15.28 0.78
CA ASP A 49 -3.93 -14.21 1.54
C ASP A 49 -3.25 -14.74 2.81
N TYR A 50 -3.86 -15.74 3.45
CA TYR A 50 -3.29 -16.40 4.62
C TYR A 50 -2.08 -17.26 4.22
N GLU A 51 -2.17 -18.05 3.16
CA GLU A 51 -1.06 -18.90 2.68
C GLU A 51 0.13 -18.08 2.14
N ARG A 52 -0.11 -16.84 1.71
CA ARG A 52 0.97 -15.91 1.32
C ARG A 52 1.54 -15.10 2.49
N GLY A 53 0.93 -15.21 3.67
CA GLY A 53 1.32 -14.41 4.84
C GLY A 53 0.94 -12.93 4.74
N LEU A 54 0.11 -12.53 3.76
CA LEU A 54 -0.41 -11.17 3.63
C LEU A 54 -1.37 -10.83 4.76
N ARG A 55 -2.04 -11.85 5.30
CA ARG A 55 -2.95 -11.75 6.43
C ARG A 55 -2.62 -12.87 7.43
N ILE A 56 -2.78 -12.56 8.72
CA ILE A 56 -2.75 -13.57 9.78
C ILE A 56 -4.19 -14.07 10.00
N PRO A 57 -4.45 -15.39 9.98
CA PRO A 57 -5.77 -15.94 10.25
C PRO A 57 -6.31 -15.50 11.62
N PRO A 58 -7.61 -15.14 11.73
CA PRO A 58 -8.22 -14.95 13.03
C PRO A 58 -8.22 -16.26 13.84
N ARG A 59 -8.29 -16.14 15.16
CA ARG A 59 -8.13 -17.27 16.10
C ARG A 59 -9.05 -18.46 15.79
N ASP A 60 -10.31 -18.19 15.46
CA ASP A 60 -11.30 -19.23 15.21
C ASP A 60 -10.97 -20.01 13.92
N LEU A 61 -10.57 -19.28 12.88
CA LEU A 61 -10.11 -19.88 11.64
C LEU A 61 -8.81 -20.66 11.85
N MET A 62 -7.87 -20.14 12.65
CA MET A 62 -6.64 -20.83 12.99
C MET A 62 -6.91 -22.14 13.74
N SER A 63 -7.89 -22.14 14.65
CA SER A 63 -8.32 -23.34 15.36
C SER A 63 -8.88 -24.40 14.38
N ALA A 64 -9.62 -23.97 13.35
CA ALA A 64 -10.07 -24.86 12.29
C ALA A 64 -8.91 -25.41 11.45
N TYR A 65 -7.93 -24.57 11.13
CA TYR A 65 -6.70 -24.99 10.46
C TYR A 65 -5.96 -26.06 11.25
N VAL A 66 -5.74 -25.89 12.54
CA VAL A 66 -5.06 -26.88 13.39
C VAL A 66 -5.81 -28.21 13.38
N ARG A 67 -7.14 -28.21 13.55
CA ARG A 67 -7.93 -29.46 13.50
C ARG A 67 -7.80 -30.20 12.17
N VAL A 68 -7.75 -29.48 11.05
CA VAL A 68 -7.72 -30.09 9.70
C VAL A 68 -6.30 -30.43 9.25
N LEU A 69 -5.30 -29.62 9.61
CA LEU A 69 -3.94 -29.65 9.08
C LEU A 69 -2.84 -30.01 10.09
N SER A 70 -3.07 -30.00 11.39
CA SER A 70 -2.07 -30.46 12.38
C SER A 70 -2.72 -30.77 13.73
N PRO A 71 -3.60 -31.78 13.80
CA PRO A 71 -4.35 -32.05 15.04
C PRO A 71 -3.48 -32.53 16.20
N GLN A 72 -2.22 -32.94 15.94
CA GLN A 72 -1.30 -33.49 16.93
C GLN A 72 0.03 -32.72 17.02
N ASP A 73 0.14 -31.59 16.34
CA ASP A 73 1.40 -30.84 16.21
C ASP A 73 1.22 -29.38 16.62
N ASP A 74 1.84 -29.04 17.74
CA ASP A 74 1.81 -27.70 18.33
C ASP A 74 2.73 -26.71 17.61
N GLY A 75 3.60 -27.17 16.71
CA GLY A 75 4.55 -26.33 15.96
C GLY A 75 3.84 -25.24 15.16
N LEU A 76 2.69 -25.58 14.56
CA LEU A 76 1.88 -24.60 13.82
C LEU A 76 1.33 -23.48 14.72
N LEU A 77 0.95 -23.81 15.96
CA LEU A 77 0.49 -22.81 16.94
C LEU A 77 1.65 -21.95 17.46
N ALA A 78 2.86 -22.50 17.59
CA ALA A 78 4.04 -21.72 17.95
C ALA A 78 4.36 -20.66 16.89
N ILE A 79 4.34 -21.03 15.61
CA ILE A 79 4.54 -20.09 14.49
C ILE A 79 3.44 -19.03 14.46
N TYR A 80 2.19 -19.42 14.72
CA TYR A 80 1.06 -18.50 14.80
C TYR A 80 1.24 -17.43 15.89
N ARG A 81 1.68 -17.83 17.10
CA ARG A 81 1.95 -16.90 18.20
C ARG A 81 3.06 -15.92 17.82
N ALA A 82 4.17 -16.41 17.27
CA ALA A 82 5.25 -15.55 16.79
C ALA A 82 4.80 -14.52 15.74
N ALA A 83 3.87 -14.90 14.84
CA ALA A 83 3.27 -13.99 13.87
C ALA A 83 2.44 -12.88 14.52
N LEU A 84 1.63 -13.22 15.53
CA LEU A 84 0.86 -12.24 16.29
C LEU A 84 1.76 -11.28 17.08
N ASP A 85 2.78 -11.80 17.75
CA ASP A 85 3.72 -11.00 18.54
C ASP A 85 4.49 -10.02 17.65
N SER A 86 4.98 -10.49 16.50
CA SER A 86 5.65 -9.64 15.50
C SER A 86 4.72 -8.54 14.98
N ARG A 87 3.45 -8.85 14.69
CA ARG A 87 2.46 -7.85 14.28
C ARG A 87 2.18 -6.83 15.39
N ALA A 88 2.08 -7.28 16.64
CA ALA A 88 1.87 -6.41 17.80
C ALA A 88 3.06 -5.46 17.98
N ALA A 89 4.29 -5.99 17.93
CA ALA A 89 5.52 -5.21 18.02
C ALA A 89 5.60 -4.13 16.93
N ARG A 90 5.30 -4.47 15.66
CA ARG A 90 5.24 -3.49 14.56
C ARG A 90 4.22 -2.39 14.82
N ARG A 91 3.05 -2.74 15.35
CA ARG A 91 1.99 -1.76 15.64
C ARG A 91 2.34 -0.85 16.80
N VAL A 92 2.99 -1.38 17.84
CA VAL A 92 3.51 -0.58 18.96
C VAL A 92 4.62 0.35 18.48
N ALA A 93 5.57 -0.15 17.68
CA ALA A 93 6.64 0.66 17.10
C ALA A 93 6.11 1.80 16.20
N ALA A 94 5.00 1.56 15.48
CA ALA A 94 4.35 2.60 14.66
C ALA A 94 3.58 3.65 15.48
N VAL A 95 3.17 3.32 16.72
CA VAL A 95 2.44 4.23 17.62
C VAL A 95 3.41 5.01 18.52
N LEU A 96 4.55 4.44 18.87
CA LEU A 96 5.62 5.15 19.57
C LEU A 96 6.04 6.34 18.69
N PRO A 97 5.91 7.59 19.20
CA PRO A 97 6.22 8.75 18.40
C PRO A 97 7.71 8.73 18.06
N LEU A 98 7.99 8.66 16.76
CA LEU A 98 9.16 9.33 16.20
C LEU A 98 9.18 10.74 16.81
N THR A 99 10.33 11.14 17.33
CA THR A 99 10.68 12.48 17.87
C THR A 99 9.65 13.58 17.60
N PRO A 100 9.31 14.43 18.60
CA PRO A 100 8.32 15.49 18.42
C PRO A 100 8.64 16.27 17.14
N VAL A 101 7.72 16.20 16.17
CA VAL A 101 7.78 17.03 14.97
C VAL A 101 7.83 18.47 15.50
N PRO A 102 8.88 19.25 15.21
CA PRO A 102 8.89 20.64 15.62
C PRO A 102 7.64 21.27 15.01
N SER A 103 6.71 21.72 15.86
CA SER A 103 5.62 22.55 15.37
C SER A 103 6.24 23.69 14.58
N PRO A 104 5.81 23.95 13.33
CA PRO A 104 6.30 25.10 12.59
C PRO A 104 6.05 26.31 13.49
N SER A 105 7.13 27.04 13.80
CA SER A 105 6.97 28.23 14.62
C SER A 105 6.15 29.25 13.84
N ARG A 106 5.56 30.23 14.52
CA ARG A 106 4.81 31.31 13.86
C ARG A 106 5.61 32.02 12.75
N ALA A 107 6.95 31.95 12.79
CA ALA A 107 7.82 32.48 11.74
C ALA A 107 7.75 31.65 10.43
N ASP A 108 7.54 30.34 10.51
CA ASP A 108 7.49 29.45 9.34
C ASP A 108 6.21 29.68 8.52
N HIS A 109 5.11 30.07 9.17
CA HIS A 109 3.86 30.44 8.48
C HIS A 109 3.97 31.76 7.71
N LEU A 110 4.76 32.73 8.20
CA LEU A 110 5.00 33.98 7.47
C LEU A 110 5.89 33.76 6.24
N ALA A 111 6.87 32.86 6.33
CA ALA A 111 7.72 32.48 5.20
C ALA A 111 6.90 31.79 4.08
N GLN A 112 5.94 30.94 4.42
CA GLN A 112 5.05 30.29 3.44
C GLN A 112 4.12 31.28 2.71
N HIS A 113 3.72 32.37 3.36
CA HIS A 113 2.86 33.38 2.72
C HIS A 113 3.61 34.18 1.65
N HIS A 114 4.88 34.55 1.88
CA HIS A 114 5.68 35.28 0.89
C HIS A 114 5.96 34.48 -0.39
N VAL A 115 6.09 33.16 -0.32
CA VAL A 115 6.30 32.30 -1.50
C VAL A 115 5.06 32.28 -2.41
N LEU A 116 3.85 32.24 -1.82
CA LEU A 116 2.60 32.26 -2.59
C LEU A 116 2.33 33.64 -3.20
N THR A 117 2.67 34.73 -2.51
CA THR A 117 2.56 36.09 -3.08
C THR A 117 3.53 36.30 -4.24
N GLY A 118 4.76 35.79 -4.15
CA GLY A 118 5.74 35.89 -5.24
C GLY A 118 5.32 35.15 -6.51
N LEU A 119 4.69 33.98 -6.38
CA LEU A 119 4.18 33.22 -7.52
C LEU A 119 3.00 33.93 -8.20
N ALA A 120 2.07 34.49 -7.42
CA ALA A 120 0.94 35.24 -7.97
C ALA A 120 1.41 36.45 -8.80
N GLN A 121 2.38 37.22 -8.27
CA GLN A 121 2.96 38.35 -8.98
C GLN A 121 3.67 37.94 -10.28
N ALA A 122 4.38 36.81 -10.27
CA ALA A 122 5.05 36.29 -11.46
C ALA A 122 4.04 35.89 -12.55
N LEU A 123 2.92 35.25 -12.17
CA LEU A 123 1.87 34.88 -13.12
C LEU A 123 1.16 36.11 -13.71
N GLU A 124 0.95 37.16 -12.91
CA GLU A 124 0.35 38.41 -13.37
C GLU A 124 1.26 39.14 -14.38
N ASN A 125 2.56 39.20 -14.10
CA ASN A 125 3.55 39.78 -15.02
C ASN A 125 3.61 39.04 -16.37
N VAL A 126 3.52 37.70 -16.36
CA VAL A 126 3.50 36.90 -17.60
C VAL A 126 2.20 37.17 -18.39
N ALA A 127 1.07 37.28 -17.70
CA ALA A 127 -0.21 37.56 -18.35
C ALA A 127 -0.23 38.94 -19.04
N ASP A 128 0.39 39.95 -18.43
CA ASP A 128 0.51 41.29 -19.02
C ASP A 128 1.45 41.32 -20.22
N GLN A 129 2.57 40.58 -20.16
CA GLN A 129 3.48 40.42 -21.30
C GLN A 129 2.80 39.76 -22.51
N LEU A 130 1.99 38.73 -22.28
CA LEU A 130 1.21 38.09 -23.34
C LEU A 130 0.15 39.03 -23.92
N ARG A 131 -0.52 39.84 -23.09
CA ARG A 131 -1.47 40.87 -23.55
C ARG A 131 -0.78 41.96 -24.39
N ALA A 132 0.40 42.42 -23.98
CA ALA A 132 1.17 43.39 -24.74
C ALA A 132 1.63 42.84 -26.10
N LEU A 133 2.05 41.57 -26.15
CA LEU A 133 2.39 40.89 -27.40
C LEU A 133 1.18 40.72 -28.32
N ALA A 134 0.01 40.38 -27.77
CA ALA A 134 -1.23 40.28 -28.53
C ALA A 134 -1.70 41.64 -29.08
N ALA A 135 -1.51 42.74 -28.33
CA ALA A 135 -1.85 44.09 -28.78
C ALA A 135 -0.93 44.60 -29.92
N GLY A 136 0.31 44.10 -30.00
CA GLY A 136 1.22 44.35 -31.11
C GLY A 136 0.89 43.57 -32.39
N PHE A 137 -0.06 42.62 -32.32
CA PHE A 137 -0.46 41.73 -33.40
C PHE A 137 -1.83 42.10 -33.99
N ALA A 138 -2.17 43.39 -34.06
CA ALA A 138 -3.35 43.83 -34.81
C ALA A 138 -3.12 43.59 -36.32
N PRO A 139 -3.92 42.76 -37.00
CA PRO A 139 -3.79 42.60 -38.44
C PRO A 139 -4.26 43.87 -39.16
N THR A 140 -3.36 44.48 -39.92
CA THR A 140 -3.68 45.54 -40.88
C THR A 140 -4.59 44.95 -41.95
N THR A 141 -5.90 45.14 -41.83
CA THR A 141 -6.83 44.86 -42.92
C THR A 141 -6.78 46.03 -43.91
N ASP A 142 -5.85 45.97 -44.87
CA ASP A 142 -5.94 46.77 -46.09
C ASP A 142 -7.04 46.17 -46.97
N VAL A 143 -8.18 46.85 -47.00
CA VAL A 143 -9.26 46.61 -47.95
C VAL A 143 -8.87 47.30 -49.26
N VAL A 144 -8.49 46.51 -50.26
CA VAL A 144 -8.36 46.97 -51.66
C VAL A 144 -9.77 47.05 -52.25
N GLU A 145 -10.36 48.25 -52.27
CA GLU A 145 -11.55 48.51 -53.09
C GLU A 145 -11.13 48.64 -54.56
N GLY A 146 -11.48 47.63 -55.35
CA GLY A 146 -11.37 47.65 -56.79
C GLY A 146 -12.40 48.59 -57.42
N THR A 147 -11.92 49.61 -58.12
CA THR A 147 -12.71 50.46 -59.02
C THR A 147 -13.08 49.69 -60.29
N GLY A 148 -14.37 49.42 -60.47
CA GLY A 148 -14.96 49.10 -61.76
C GLY A 148 -15.47 50.38 -62.44
N SER A 149 -15.12 50.56 -63.71
CA SER A 149 -15.72 51.50 -64.67
C SER A 149 -16.12 50.73 -65.91
#